data_AF-A0A151L2I8-F1
#
_entry.id   AF-A0A151L2I8-F1
#
_cell.length_a   1.000
_cell.length_b   1.000
_cell.length_c   1.000
_cell.angle_alpha   90.00
_cell.angle_beta   90.00
_cell.angle_gamma   90.00
#
_symmetry.space_group_name_H-M   'P 1'
#
loop_
_entity.id
_entity.type
_entity.pdbx_description
1 polymer ?
#
loop_
_entity_poly.entity_id
_entity_poly.type
_entity_poly.pdbx_seq_one_letter_code
_entity_poly.pdbx_strand_id
1 'polypeptide(L)'
;MVLFLKTCIFNIIFILYINENVIYSKRNEYKNETIIKNIKNKNKNINKNVNDNDNINQLKSMIGNNDLHKNLKILEKLILESLEKDKLRYPVIKEDTEQLLDISKFKKKYIIDKNEEYYVIPTLQSTFHDIVKYEYYMKGQLIEVYNSNISDIIKKKLFIVRTLKTIKLMLIPLNYYKQNNDLKIALEELNNVFISKNVEEKSINPIIDDETFFSNLINDVSEIKKNKEIENKGETLILGDNKID
;
A
#
# COMPACT_ATOMS: atom_id res chain seq x y z
N MET A 1 52.45 -9.16 -19.11
CA MET A 1 51.60 -9.74 -20.19
C MET A 1 50.32 -10.42 -19.70
N VAL A 2 50.33 -11.12 -18.55
CA VAL A 2 49.15 -11.86 -18.03
C VAL A 2 47.99 -10.97 -17.53
N LEU A 3 48.29 -9.77 -17.01
CA LEU A 3 47.25 -8.87 -16.48
C LEU A 3 46.38 -8.25 -17.59
N PHE A 4 47.00 -7.91 -18.74
CA PHE A 4 46.32 -7.29 -19.88
C PHE A 4 45.33 -8.26 -20.55
N LEU A 5 45.71 -9.54 -20.66
CA LEU A 5 44.86 -10.59 -21.23
C LEU A 5 43.60 -10.82 -20.37
N LYS A 6 43.73 -10.79 -19.03
CA LYS A 6 42.59 -10.94 -18.11
C LYS A 6 41.62 -9.77 -18.21
N THR A 7 42.11 -8.54 -18.33
CA THR A 7 41.27 -7.35 -18.50
C THR A 7 40.55 -7.35 -19.86
N CYS A 8 41.22 -7.78 -20.95
CA CYS A 8 40.57 -7.92 -22.25
C CYS A 8 39.46 -8.97 -22.27
N ILE A 9 39.68 -10.13 -21.64
CA ILE A 9 38.65 -11.19 -21.56
C ILE A 9 37.44 -10.73 -20.75
N PHE A 10 37.66 -10.02 -19.64
CA PHE A 10 36.58 -9.48 -18.82
C PHE A 10 35.73 -8.46 -19.60
N ASN A 11 36.36 -7.56 -20.36
CA ASN A 11 35.64 -6.59 -21.20
C ASN A 11 34.81 -7.26 -22.31
N ILE A 12 35.31 -8.34 -22.93
CA ILE A 12 34.56 -9.09 -23.95
C ILE A 12 33.33 -9.77 -23.33
N ILE A 13 33.49 -10.40 -22.15
CA ILE A 13 32.37 -11.03 -21.43
C ILE A 13 31.33 -9.98 -21.02
N PHE A 14 31.77 -8.81 -20.56
CA PHE A 14 30.89 -7.71 -20.16
C PHE A 14 30.10 -7.15 -21.35
N ILE A 15 30.75 -6.98 -22.52
CA ILE A 15 30.09 -6.55 -23.76
C ILE A 15 29.07 -7.59 -24.23
N LEU A 16 29.40 -8.89 -24.17
CA LEU A 16 28.47 -9.96 -24.51
C LEU A 16 27.25 -9.98 -23.58
N TYR A 17 27.45 -9.79 -22.26
CA TYR A 17 26.36 -9.75 -21.28
C TYR A 17 25.43 -8.54 -21.45
N ILE A 18 25.99 -7.36 -21.79
CA ILE A 18 25.16 -6.20 -22.11
C ILE A 18 24.39 -6.43 -23.42
N ASN A 19 25.02 -7.02 -24.44
CA ASN A 19 24.35 -7.28 -25.71
C ASN A 19 23.19 -8.29 -25.57
N GLU A 20 23.36 -9.33 -24.75
CA GLU A 20 22.32 -10.32 -24.47
C GLU A 20 21.12 -9.70 -23.75
N ASN A 21 21.36 -8.83 -22.77
CA ASN A 21 20.31 -8.08 -22.07
C ASN A 21 19.59 -7.07 -22.99
N VAL A 22 20.30 -6.44 -23.92
CA VAL A 22 19.71 -5.53 -24.92
C VAL A 22 18.85 -6.30 -25.94
N ILE A 23 19.28 -7.49 -26.36
CA ILE A 23 18.51 -8.38 -27.25
C ILE A 23 17.26 -8.90 -26.54
N TYR A 24 17.34 -9.29 -25.26
CA TYR A 24 16.20 -9.70 -24.46
C TYR A 24 15.19 -8.57 -24.25
N SER A 25 15.67 -7.35 -23.96
CA SER A 25 14.83 -6.16 -23.83
C SER A 25 14.09 -5.85 -25.13
N LYS A 26 14.81 -5.76 -26.27
CA LYS A 26 14.21 -5.52 -27.59
C LYS A 26 13.21 -6.61 -27.98
N ARG A 27 13.50 -7.89 -27.71
CA ARG A 27 12.58 -9.00 -28.03
C ARG A 27 11.28 -8.92 -27.22
N ASN A 28 11.34 -8.48 -25.97
CA ASN A 28 10.15 -8.23 -25.15
C ASN A 28 9.37 -6.99 -25.63
N GLU A 29 10.07 -5.94 -26.03
CA GLU A 29 9.47 -4.73 -26.59
C GLU A 29 8.72 -5.02 -27.91
N TYR A 30 9.34 -5.74 -28.86
CA TYR A 30 8.68 -6.16 -30.10
C TYR A 30 7.50 -7.12 -29.86
N LYS A 31 7.59 -8.03 -28.88
CA LYS A 31 6.45 -8.88 -28.49
C LYS A 31 5.31 -8.03 -27.94
N ASN A 32 5.60 -7.06 -27.08
CA ASN A 32 4.60 -6.16 -26.51
C ASN A 32 3.97 -5.25 -27.57
N GLU A 33 4.77 -4.70 -28.49
CA GLU A 33 4.26 -3.93 -29.63
C GLU A 33 3.37 -4.77 -30.54
N THR A 34 3.75 -6.02 -30.83
CA THR A 34 2.95 -6.93 -31.65
C THR A 34 1.62 -7.29 -30.95
N ILE A 35 1.65 -7.52 -29.63
CA ILE A 35 0.45 -7.73 -28.81
C ILE A 35 -0.45 -6.49 -28.83
N ILE A 36 0.12 -5.29 -28.64
CA ILE A 36 -0.61 -4.01 -28.67
C ILE A 36 -1.20 -3.74 -30.06
N LYS A 37 -0.47 -4.04 -31.14
CA LYS A 37 -0.93 -3.87 -32.53
C LYS A 37 -2.05 -4.84 -32.86
N ASN A 38 -1.98 -6.08 -32.37
CA ASN A 38 -3.03 -7.07 -32.50
C ASN A 38 -4.28 -6.71 -31.69
N ILE A 39 -4.13 -6.15 -30.47
CA ILE A 39 -5.24 -5.60 -29.68
C ILE A 39 -5.88 -4.42 -30.42
N LYS A 40 -5.08 -3.47 -30.96
CA LYS A 40 -5.58 -2.33 -31.73
C LYS A 40 -6.31 -2.75 -33.01
N ASN A 41 -5.79 -3.71 -33.77
CA ASN A 41 -6.45 -4.20 -34.99
C ASN A 41 -7.71 -5.00 -34.68
N LYS A 42 -7.73 -5.77 -33.58
CA LYS A 42 -8.94 -6.43 -33.08
C LYS A 42 -10.01 -5.39 -32.70
N ASN A 43 -9.62 -4.31 -32.00
CA ASN A 43 -10.53 -3.23 -31.62
C ASN A 43 -11.02 -2.40 -32.82
N LYS A 44 -10.19 -2.21 -33.85
CA LYS A 44 -10.57 -1.47 -35.08
C LYS A 44 -11.64 -2.21 -35.89
N ASN A 45 -11.67 -3.54 -35.85
CA ASN A 45 -12.72 -4.35 -36.47
C ASN A 45 -13.98 -4.50 -35.59
N ILE A 46 -13.89 -4.21 -34.28
CA ILE A 46 -15.03 -4.24 -33.35
C ILE A 46 -15.83 -2.94 -33.38
N ASN A 47 -15.21 -1.81 -33.75
CA ASN A 47 -15.84 -0.47 -33.80
C ASN A 47 -16.98 -0.29 -34.83
N LYS A 48 -17.42 -1.33 -35.53
CA LYS A 48 -18.64 -1.29 -36.35
C LYS A 48 -19.90 -1.80 -35.65
N ASN A 49 -19.78 -2.39 -34.46
CA ASN A 49 -20.91 -2.75 -33.59
C ASN A 49 -20.74 -2.05 -32.25
N VAL A 50 -21.32 -0.86 -32.11
CA VAL A 50 -21.49 -0.18 -30.83
C VAL A 50 -22.37 -1.08 -29.96
N ASN A 51 -21.77 -1.73 -28.98
CA ASN A 51 -22.39 -2.73 -28.12
C ASN A 51 -22.45 -2.13 -26.71
N ASP A 52 -23.62 -1.70 -26.26
CA ASP A 52 -23.84 -1.09 -24.94
C ASP A 52 -23.37 -1.97 -23.76
N ASN A 53 -23.15 -3.27 -24.01
CA ASN A 53 -22.60 -4.23 -23.06
C ASN A 53 -21.08 -4.13 -22.81
N ASP A 54 -20.33 -3.33 -23.57
CA ASP A 54 -18.87 -3.27 -23.39
C ASP A 54 -18.49 -2.66 -22.04
N ASN A 55 -19.11 -1.55 -21.64
CA ASN A 55 -18.86 -0.90 -20.35
C ASN A 55 -19.20 -1.81 -19.15
N ILE A 56 -20.30 -2.57 -19.25
CA ILE A 56 -20.70 -3.53 -18.21
C ILE A 56 -19.69 -4.68 -18.11
N ASN A 57 -19.20 -5.19 -19.23
CA ASN A 57 -18.19 -6.24 -19.24
C ASN A 57 -16.84 -5.75 -18.71
N GLN A 58 -16.45 -4.52 -19.04
CA GLN A 58 -15.27 -3.88 -18.46
C GLN A 58 -15.41 -3.72 -16.94
N LEU A 59 -16.56 -3.27 -16.43
CA LEU A 59 -16.82 -3.18 -15.00
C LEU A 59 -16.80 -4.55 -14.32
N LYS A 60 -17.44 -5.56 -14.92
CA LYS A 60 -17.38 -6.96 -14.44
C LYS A 60 -15.95 -7.50 -14.39
N SER A 61 -15.08 -7.09 -15.32
CA SER A 61 -13.67 -7.49 -15.28
C SER A 61 -12.93 -6.99 -14.02
N MET A 62 -13.40 -5.92 -13.40
CA MET A 62 -12.85 -5.33 -12.17
C MET A 62 -13.48 -5.88 -10.90
N ILE A 63 -14.82 -5.97 -10.85
CA ILE A 63 -15.56 -6.27 -9.60
C ILE A 63 -16.34 -7.58 -9.63
N GLY A 64 -16.37 -8.29 -10.76
CA GLY A 64 -17.06 -9.57 -10.93
C GLY A 64 -16.19 -10.68 -11.51
N ASN A 65 -14.88 -10.53 -11.42
CA ASN A 65 -13.92 -11.44 -12.03
C ASN A 65 -13.54 -12.59 -11.08
N ASN A 66 -13.95 -13.82 -11.45
CA ASN A 66 -13.70 -15.02 -10.66
C ASN A 66 -12.21 -15.39 -10.52
N ASP A 67 -11.42 -15.18 -11.57
CA ASP A 67 -9.98 -15.46 -11.55
C ASP A 67 -9.25 -14.47 -10.63
N LEU A 68 -9.62 -13.20 -10.71
CA LEU A 68 -9.11 -12.17 -9.81
C LEU A 68 -9.49 -12.50 -8.35
N HIS A 69 -10.74 -12.86 -8.08
CA HIS A 69 -11.21 -13.26 -6.75
C HIS A 69 -10.40 -14.43 -6.19
N LYS A 70 -10.21 -15.48 -6.99
CA LYS A 70 -9.43 -16.66 -6.61
C LYS A 70 -7.97 -16.32 -6.31
N ASN A 71 -7.32 -15.54 -7.18
CA ASN A 71 -5.92 -15.16 -7.02
C ASN A 71 -5.71 -14.27 -5.78
N LEU A 72 -6.61 -13.33 -5.53
CA LEU A 72 -6.58 -12.50 -4.32
C LEU A 72 -6.77 -13.33 -3.05
N LYS A 73 -7.65 -14.34 -3.07
CA LYS A 73 -7.84 -15.26 -1.93
C LYS A 73 -6.63 -16.15 -1.67
N ILE A 74 -5.93 -16.59 -2.71
CA ILE A 74 -4.67 -17.32 -2.56
C ILE A 74 -3.61 -16.41 -1.93
N LEU A 75 -3.45 -15.20 -2.46
CA LEU A 75 -2.47 -14.24 -1.96
C LEU A 75 -2.76 -13.81 -0.51
N GLU A 76 -4.03 -13.61 -0.16
CA GLU A 76 -4.46 -13.34 1.23
C GLU A 76 -3.96 -14.44 2.17
N LYS A 77 -4.18 -15.72 1.83
CA LYS A 77 -3.72 -16.85 2.64
C LYS A 77 -2.20 -16.90 2.78
N LEU A 78 -1.47 -16.74 1.69
CA LEU A 78 0.00 -16.74 1.69
C LEU A 78 0.57 -15.62 2.58
N ILE A 79 -0.04 -14.44 2.55
CA ILE A 79 0.34 -13.32 3.41
C ILE A 79 0.08 -13.66 4.88
N LEU A 80 -1.10 -14.19 5.22
CA LEU A 80 -1.44 -14.57 6.60
C LEU A 80 -0.50 -15.65 7.14
N GLU A 81 -0.19 -16.67 6.33
CA GLU A 81 0.78 -17.72 6.69
C GLU A 81 2.19 -17.16 6.88
N SER A 82 2.60 -16.19 6.06
CA SER A 82 3.88 -15.50 6.18
C SER A 82 3.96 -14.68 7.47
N LEU A 83 2.92 -13.91 7.78
CA LEU A 83 2.81 -13.15 9.03
C LEU A 83 2.80 -14.05 10.26
N GLU A 84 2.22 -15.24 10.15
CA GLU A 84 2.19 -16.21 11.24
C GLU A 84 3.57 -16.79 11.59
N LYS A 85 4.46 -16.88 10.58
CA LYS A 85 5.84 -17.40 10.70
C LYS A 85 6.87 -16.28 10.80
N ASP A 86 6.42 -15.03 10.91
CA ASP A 86 7.29 -13.87 10.97
C ASP A 86 8.17 -13.90 12.23
N LYS A 87 9.42 -13.44 12.09
CA LYS A 87 10.36 -13.30 13.20
C LYS A 87 9.98 -12.10 14.08
N LEU A 88 9.45 -11.03 13.47
CA LEU A 88 9.00 -9.84 14.19
C LEU A 88 7.60 -10.07 14.75
N ARG A 89 7.48 -10.28 16.06
CA ARG A 89 6.22 -10.59 16.76
C ARG A 89 5.45 -9.33 17.17
N TYR A 90 5.17 -8.45 16.21
CA TYR A 90 4.42 -7.21 16.41
C TYR A 90 3.12 -7.20 15.58
N PRO A 91 2.05 -6.55 16.08
CA PRO A 91 1.97 -5.81 17.33
C PRO A 91 1.74 -6.69 18.56
N VAL A 92 2.35 -6.30 19.69
CA VAL A 92 2.14 -6.87 21.03
C VAL A 92 0.99 -6.12 21.69
N ILE A 93 0.03 -6.84 22.26
CA ILE A 93 -1.12 -6.24 22.94
C ILE A 93 -0.74 -5.93 24.40
N LYS A 94 -1.01 -4.69 24.81
CA LYS A 94 -1.00 -4.21 26.21
C LYS A 94 -2.45 -3.92 26.63
N GLU A 95 -2.73 -3.82 27.93
CA GLU A 95 -4.09 -3.62 28.47
C GLU A 95 -4.83 -2.44 27.79
N ASP A 96 -4.15 -1.33 27.51
CA ASP A 96 -4.75 -0.16 26.84
C ASP A 96 -5.14 -0.40 25.37
N THR A 97 -4.51 -1.36 24.69
CA THR A 97 -4.73 -1.63 23.26
C THR A 97 -5.93 -2.53 22.98
N GLU A 98 -6.47 -3.21 24.01
CA GLU A 98 -7.65 -4.06 23.88
C GLU A 98 -8.92 -3.24 23.57
N GLN A 99 -8.96 -1.96 23.95
CA GLN A 99 -10.09 -1.08 23.68
C GLN A 99 -10.19 -0.66 22.22
N LEU A 100 -9.07 -0.64 21.47
CA LEU A 100 -9.05 -0.11 20.12
C LEU A 100 -9.13 -1.20 19.05
N LEU A 101 -8.60 -2.39 19.33
CA LEU A 101 -8.63 -3.55 18.44
C LEU A 101 -9.68 -4.56 18.93
N ASP A 102 -10.58 -4.99 18.04
CA ASP A 102 -11.47 -6.11 18.33
C ASP A 102 -10.70 -7.42 18.24
N ILE A 103 -10.08 -7.83 19.36
CA ILE A 103 -9.14 -8.95 19.41
C ILE A 103 -9.81 -10.30 19.04
N SER A 104 -11.14 -10.40 19.14
CA SER A 104 -11.87 -11.61 18.78
C SER A 104 -11.66 -12.05 17.32
N LYS A 105 -11.36 -11.10 16.43
CA LYS A 105 -11.10 -11.34 14.99
C LYS A 105 -9.63 -11.65 14.67
N PHE A 106 -8.77 -11.71 15.69
CA PHE A 106 -7.34 -11.96 15.55
C PHE A 106 -6.95 -13.26 16.23
N LYS A 107 -5.87 -13.88 15.73
CA LYS A 107 -5.23 -15.02 16.37
C LYS A 107 -4.23 -14.52 17.41
N LYS A 108 -4.43 -14.88 18.67
CA LYS A 108 -3.48 -14.61 19.76
C LYS A 108 -2.32 -15.62 19.72
N LYS A 109 -1.08 -15.15 19.88
CA LYS A 109 0.09 -15.99 20.11
C LYS A 109 0.91 -15.44 21.27
N TYR A 110 1.13 -16.29 22.28
CA TYR A 110 1.90 -15.94 23.46
C TYR A 110 3.40 -15.92 23.18
N ILE A 111 4.10 -15.00 23.82
CA ILE A 111 5.56 -14.89 23.76
C ILE A 111 6.12 -15.78 24.88
N ILE A 112 6.79 -16.87 24.50
CA ILE A 112 7.27 -17.92 25.43
C ILE A 112 8.15 -17.35 26.56
N ASP A 113 8.88 -16.27 26.30
CA ASP A 113 9.89 -15.70 27.21
C ASP A 113 9.39 -14.52 28.06
N LYS A 114 8.12 -14.12 27.90
CA LYS A 114 7.53 -12.99 28.63
C LYS A 114 6.13 -13.37 29.10
N ASN A 115 5.99 -13.55 30.41
CA ASN A 115 4.69 -13.87 31.00
C ASN A 115 3.66 -12.79 30.63
N GLU A 116 2.50 -13.24 30.15
CA GLU A 116 1.30 -12.43 29.83
C GLU A 116 1.36 -11.53 28.59
N GLU A 117 2.52 -11.37 27.93
CA GLU A 117 2.58 -10.69 26.64
C GLU A 117 2.18 -11.63 25.48
N TYR A 118 1.21 -11.19 24.69
CA TYR A 118 0.82 -11.86 23.45
C TYR A 118 0.81 -10.88 22.28
N TYR A 119 1.15 -11.38 21.11
CA TYR A 119 0.98 -10.66 19.85
C TYR A 119 -0.22 -11.19 19.10
N VAL A 120 -0.78 -10.34 18.27
CA VAL A 120 -1.94 -10.67 17.44
C VAL A 120 -1.53 -10.83 15.99
N ILE A 121 -2.19 -11.77 15.31
CA ILE A 121 -2.04 -11.98 13.87
C ILE A 121 -3.43 -11.85 13.24
N PRO A 122 -3.57 -11.11 12.12
CA PRO A 122 -4.84 -11.03 11.41
C PRO A 122 -5.30 -12.41 10.94
N THR A 123 -6.60 -12.56 10.73
CA THR A 123 -7.21 -13.79 10.22
C THR A 123 -7.97 -13.53 8.93
N LEU A 124 -8.52 -14.59 8.33
CA LEU A 124 -9.42 -14.45 7.19
C LEU A 124 -10.69 -13.67 7.54
N GLN A 125 -11.12 -13.67 8.81
CA GLN A 125 -12.30 -12.97 9.30
C GLN A 125 -12.05 -11.48 9.57
N SER A 126 -10.78 -11.07 9.72
CA SER A 126 -10.45 -9.65 9.93
C SER A 126 -10.94 -8.81 8.74
N THR A 127 -11.68 -7.75 9.06
CA THR A 127 -12.24 -6.81 8.08
C THR A 127 -11.17 -5.82 7.60
N PHE A 128 -11.50 -5.00 6.59
CA PHE A 128 -10.61 -3.93 6.15
C PHE A 128 -10.21 -2.97 7.29
N HIS A 129 -11.18 -2.53 8.10
CA HIS A 129 -10.92 -1.62 9.22
C HIS A 129 -10.07 -2.27 10.33
N ASP A 130 -10.23 -3.57 10.56
CA ASP A 130 -9.38 -4.31 11.49
C ASP A 130 -7.91 -4.29 11.02
N ILE A 131 -7.66 -4.45 9.72
CA ILE A 131 -6.31 -4.35 9.15
C ILE A 131 -5.78 -2.92 9.21
N VAL A 132 -6.62 -1.89 9.01
CA VAL A 132 -6.22 -0.47 9.16
C VAL A 132 -5.70 -0.21 10.57
N LYS A 133 -6.46 -0.62 11.58
CA LYS A 133 -6.06 -0.47 12.99
C LYS A 133 -4.81 -1.28 13.30
N TYR A 134 -4.75 -2.53 12.83
CA TYR A 134 -3.57 -3.39 12.99
C TYR A 134 -2.31 -2.74 12.39
N GLU A 135 -2.39 -2.18 11.18
CA GLU A 135 -1.26 -1.49 10.53
C GLU A 135 -0.81 -0.27 11.33
N TYR A 136 -1.76 0.54 11.81
CA TYR A 136 -1.47 1.73 12.64
C TYR A 136 -0.70 1.34 13.90
N TYR A 137 -1.20 0.35 14.65
CA TYR A 137 -0.57 -0.13 15.88
C TYR A 137 0.80 -0.73 15.66
N MET A 138 0.90 -1.60 14.66
CA MET A 138 2.16 -2.21 14.28
C MET A 138 3.18 -1.13 13.91
N LYS A 139 2.79 -0.10 13.15
CA LYS A 139 3.70 0.98 12.76
C LYS A 139 4.23 1.74 13.98
N GLY A 140 3.39 2.09 14.95
CA GLY A 140 3.82 2.74 16.19
C GLY A 140 4.89 1.94 16.93
N GLN A 141 4.62 0.67 17.19
CA GLN A 141 5.57 -0.20 17.91
C GLN A 141 6.85 -0.45 17.11
N LEU A 142 6.78 -0.58 15.78
CA LEU A 142 7.96 -0.76 14.94
C LEU A 142 8.87 0.47 14.91
N ILE A 143 8.32 1.68 15.09
CA ILE A 143 9.11 2.92 15.24
C ILE A 143 9.86 2.88 16.57
N GLU A 144 9.21 2.48 17.66
CA GLU A 144 9.83 2.39 18.99
C GLU A 144 11.01 1.42 19.04
N VAL A 145 10.90 0.27 18.35
CA VAL A 145 11.92 -0.78 18.39
C VAL A 145 12.92 -0.71 17.24
N TYR A 146 12.86 0.35 16.43
CA TYR A 146 13.67 0.46 15.22
C TYR A 146 15.16 0.41 15.52
N ASN A 147 15.89 -0.39 14.72
CA ASN A 147 17.35 -0.33 14.63
C ASN A 147 17.81 -0.72 13.21
N SER A 148 19.04 -0.36 12.86
CA SER A 148 19.61 -0.62 11.52
C SER A 148 19.61 -2.10 11.16
N ASN A 149 19.90 -2.98 12.12
CA ASN A 149 20.00 -4.43 11.91
C ASN A 149 18.68 -5.09 11.52
N ILE A 150 17.54 -4.58 12.00
CA ILE A 150 16.21 -5.13 11.69
C ILE A 150 15.43 -4.30 10.65
N SER A 151 16.02 -3.22 10.13
CA SER A 151 15.36 -2.26 9.24
C SER A 151 14.74 -2.91 7.99
N ASP A 152 15.43 -3.87 7.37
CA ASP A 152 14.93 -4.59 6.21
C ASP A 152 13.72 -5.48 6.51
N ILE A 153 13.69 -6.09 7.70
CA ILE A 153 12.58 -6.94 8.14
C ILE A 153 11.36 -6.07 8.44
N ILE A 154 11.57 -4.91 9.08
CA ILE A 154 10.52 -3.90 9.32
C ILE A 154 9.90 -3.45 8.00
N LYS A 155 10.72 -3.09 7.01
CA LYS A 155 10.23 -2.69 5.67
C LYS A 155 9.39 -3.78 5.01
N LYS A 156 9.85 -5.03 5.04
CA LYS A 156 9.11 -6.18 4.49
C LYS A 156 7.77 -6.37 5.20
N LYS A 157 7.75 -6.28 6.52
CA LYS A 157 6.51 -6.41 7.32
C LYS A 157 5.51 -5.31 6.98
N LEU A 158 5.94 -4.05 6.93
CA LEU A 158 5.10 -2.92 6.51
C LEU A 158 4.52 -3.13 5.11
N PHE A 159 5.35 -3.59 4.17
CA PHE A 159 4.90 -3.85 2.80
C PHE A 159 3.82 -4.94 2.75
N ILE A 160 4.05 -6.08 3.39
CA ILE A 160 3.12 -7.22 3.40
C ILE A 160 1.78 -6.84 4.05
N VAL A 161 1.81 -6.12 5.17
CA VAL A 161 0.59 -5.66 5.86
C VAL A 161 -0.17 -4.64 5.02
N ARG A 162 0.53 -3.71 4.35
CA ARG A 162 -0.08 -2.79 3.39
C ARG A 162 -0.72 -3.55 2.23
N THR A 163 -0.06 -4.59 1.70
CA THR A 163 -0.63 -5.45 0.66
C THR A 163 -1.89 -6.16 1.15
N LEU A 164 -1.89 -6.71 2.37
CA LEU A 164 -3.08 -7.33 2.97
C LEU A 164 -4.25 -6.35 3.05
N LYS A 165 -3.99 -5.11 3.49
CA LYS A 165 -5.00 -4.05 3.54
C LYS A 165 -5.63 -3.79 2.17
N THR A 166 -4.82 -3.67 1.13
CA THR A 166 -5.30 -3.49 -0.25
C THR A 166 -6.11 -4.68 -0.73
N ILE A 167 -5.66 -5.92 -0.47
CA ILE A 167 -6.40 -7.14 -0.85
C ILE A 167 -7.77 -7.19 -0.17
N LYS A 168 -7.84 -6.89 1.13
CA LYS A 168 -9.12 -6.83 1.86
C LYS A 168 -10.08 -5.86 1.20
N LEU A 169 -9.61 -4.66 0.82
CA LEU A 169 -10.41 -3.65 0.12
C LEU A 169 -10.88 -4.14 -1.26
N MET A 170 -9.97 -4.70 -2.07
CA MET A 170 -10.30 -5.22 -3.42
C MET A 170 -11.31 -6.37 -3.37
N LEU A 171 -11.26 -7.22 -2.34
CA LEU A 171 -12.15 -8.35 -2.19
C LEU A 171 -13.59 -7.96 -1.82
N ILE A 172 -13.83 -6.76 -1.28
CA ILE A 172 -15.18 -6.31 -0.88
C ILE A 172 -16.16 -6.36 -2.06
N PRO A 173 -15.97 -5.58 -3.14
CA PRO A 173 -16.92 -5.59 -4.25
C PRO A 173 -17.01 -6.96 -4.94
N LEU A 174 -15.90 -7.72 -5.01
CA LEU A 174 -15.88 -9.07 -5.58
C LEU A 174 -16.74 -10.06 -4.78
N ASN A 175 -16.69 -10.00 -3.45
CA ASN A 175 -17.49 -10.87 -2.59
C ASN A 175 -18.99 -10.54 -2.71
N TYR A 176 -19.33 -9.25 -2.67
CA TYR A 176 -20.72 -8.80 -2.76
C TYR A 176 -21.33 -9.08 -4.13
N TYR A 177 -20.60 -8.85 -5.22
CA TYR A 177 -21.06 -9.20 -6.55
C TYR A 177 -21.25 -10.72 -6.70
N LYS A 178 -20.34 -11.54 -6.15
CA LYS A 178 -20.47 -13.00 -6.22
C LYS A 178 -21.71 -13.55 -5.50
N GLN A 179 -22.16 -12.89 -4.45
CA GLN A 179 -23.34 -13.28 -3.68
C GLN A 179 -24.64 -12.77 -4.30
N ASN A 180 -24.66 -11.51 -4.76
CA ASN A 180 -25.89 -10.82 -5.16
C ASN A 180 -26.07 -10.72 -6.68
N ASN A 181 -25.00 -10.94 -7.46
CA ASN A 181 -24.93 -10.74 -8.90
C ASN A 181 -25.36 -9.32 -9.34
N ASP A 182 -25.19 -8.33 -8.47
CA ASP A 182 -25.56 -6.93 -8.68
C ASP A 182 -24.34 -6.02 -8.55
N LEU A 183 -24.04 -5.30 -9.65
CA LEU A 183 -22.89 -4.38 -9.72
C LEU A 183 -23.10 -3.13 -8.87
N LYS A 184 -24.33 -2.61 -8.78
CA LYS A 184 -24.64 -1.40 -8.04
C LYS A 184 -24.44 -1.64 -6.55
N ILE A 185 -25.01 -2.73 -6.04
CA ILE A 185 -24.87 -3.12 -4.62
C ILE A 185 -23.39 -3.32 -4.26
N ALA A 186 -22.61 -3.99 -5.12
CA ALA A 186 -21.19 -4.18 -4.89
C ALA A 186 -20.39 -2.86 -4.79
N LEU A 187 -20.74 -1.86 -5.60
CA LEU A 187 -20.13 -0.53 -5.57
C LEU A 187 -20.58 0.29 -4.37
N GLU A 188 -21.85 0.22 -4.00
CA GLU A 188 -22.38 0.86 -2.78
C GLU A 188 -21.69 0.32 -1.54
N GLU A 189 -21.48 -0.99 -1.46
CA GLU A 189 -20.76 -1.62 -0.35
C GLU A 189 -19.28 -1.22 -0.30
N LEU A 190 -18.62 -1.10 -1.46
CA LEU A 190 -17.28 -0.54 -1.51
C LEU A 190 -17.26 0.92 -1.02
N ASN A 191 -18.24 1.74 -1.43
CA ASN A 191 -18.36 3.13 -1.02
C ASN A 191 -18.59 3.30 0.49
N ASN A 192 -19.42 2.42 1.08
CA ASN A 192 -19.72 2.39 2.52
C ASN A 192 -18.48 2.14 3.39
N VAL A 193 -17.39 1.60 2.82
CA VAL A 193 -16.10 1.41 3.53
C VAL A 193 -15.34 2.73 3.68
N PHE A 194 -15.49 3.64 2.72
CA PHE A 194 -14.83 4.95 2.73
C PHE A 194 -15.67 5.99 3.45
N ILE A 195 -16.98 5.93 3.27
CA ILE A 195 -17.95 6.80 3.91
C ILE A 195 -18.50 6.03 5.10
N SER A 196 -17.90 6.18 6.27
CA SER A 196 -18.48 5.63 7.50
C SER A 196 -19.94 6.11 7.59
N LYS A 197 -20.90 5.19 7.63
CA LYS A 197 -22.33 5.54 7.80
C LYS A 197 -22.62 6.20 9.16
N ASN A 198 -21.66 6.16 10.09
CA ASN A 198 -21.76 6.67 11.46
C ASN A 198 -20.78 7.83 11.74
N VAL A 199 -20.54 8.74 10.78
CA VAL A 199 -19.76 9.98 11.02
C VAL A 199 -20.58 10.96 11.86
N GLU A 200 -20.88 10.58 13.10
CA GLU A 200 -20.96 11.52 14.23
C GLU A 200 -19.63 11.57 14.99
N GLU A 201 -18.72 10.61 14.75
CA GLU A 201 -17.31 10.77 15.09
C GLU A 201 -16.70 11.77 14.10
N LYS A 202 -16.81 13.05 14.48
CA LYS A 202 -16.04 14.16 13.94
C LYS A 202 -14.66 13.62 13.57
N SER A 203 -14.32 13.62 12.28
CA SER A 203 -12.93 13.87 11.92
C SER A 203 -12.60 15.16 12.66
N ILE A 204 -11.93 15.07 13.80
CA ILE A 204 -11.46 16.24 14.52
C ILE A 204 -10.59 16.93 13.48
N ASN A 205 -11.11 18.01 12.89
CA ASN A 205 -10.32 18.79 11.97
C ASN A 205 -9.07 19.14 12.78
N PRO A 206 -7.86 18.71 12.37
CA PRO A 206 -6.65 19.00 13.14
C PRO A 206 -6.51 20.51 13.35
N ILE A 207 -7.16 21.29 12.48
CA ILE A 207 -7.35 22.71 12.60
C ILE A 207 -8.73 22.96 13.23
N ILE A 208 -8.73 23.38 14.50
CA ILE A 208 -9.95 23.68 15.26
C ILE A 208 -10.65 24.92 14.70
N ASP A 209 -9.88 25.86 14.15
CA ASP A 209 -10.34 27.10 13.53
C ASP A 209 -9.50 27.39 12.29
N ASP A 210 -10.07 27.09 11.12
CA ASP A 210 -9.42 27.25 9.83
C ASP A 210 -9.10 28.72 9.56
N GLU A 211 -10.00 29.64 9.93
CA GLU A 211 -9.86 31.06 9.62
C GLU A 211 -8.68 31.66 10.37
N THR A 212 -8.59 31.38 11.68
CA THR A 212 -7.47 31.86 12.49
C THR A 212 -6.15 31.20 12.07
N PHE A 213 -6.14 29.88 11.80
CA PHE A 213 -4.93 29.18 11.38
C PHE A 213 -4.36 29.74 10.07
N PHE A 214 -5.20 29.87 9.03
CA PHE A 214 -4.74 30.38 7.73
C PHE A 214 -4.40 31.87 7.79
N SER A 215 -5.12 32.67 8.60
CA SER A 215 -4.78 34.08 8.80
C SER A 215 -3.40 34.24 9.44
N ASN A 216 -3.10 33.47 10.49
CA ASN A 216 -1.80 33.48 11.14
C ASN A 216 -0.71 33.00 10.18
N LEU A 217 -0.92 31.91 9.45
CA LEU A 217 0.02 31.39 8.47
C LEU A 217 0.36 32.44 7.39
N ILE A 218 -0.65 33.13 6.85
CA ILE A 218 -0.45 34.17 5.83
C ILE A 218 0.33 35.36 6.42
N ASN A 219 0.01 35.75 7.65
CA ASN A 219 0.71 36.83 8.35
C ASN A 219 2.19 36.48 8.55
N ASP A 220 2.49 35.30 9.09
CA ASP A 220 3.86 34.80 9.33
C ASP A 220 4.67 34.73 8.03
N VAL A 221 4.07 34.20 6.96
CA VAL A 221 4.69 34.16 5.62
C VAL A 221 4.96 35.57 5.10
N SER A 222 4.03 36.50 5.31
CA SER A 222 4.18 37.89 4.86
C SER A 222 5.28 38.63 5.63
N GLU A 223 5.42 38.37 6.92
CA GLU A 223 6.42 38.98 7.80
C GLU A 223 7.83 38.51 7.42
N ILE A 224 8.02 37.19 7.28
CA ILE A 224 9.30 36.62 6.86
C ILE A 224 9.70 37.14 5.47
N LYS A 225 8.75 37.27 4.53
CA LYS A 225 9.00 37.80 3.19
C LYS A 225 9.45 39.26 3.21
N LYS A 226 8.92 40.08 4.14
CA LYS A 226 9.23 41.52 4.25
C LYS A 226 10.50 41.81 5.06
N ASN A 227 10.86 40.94 6.01
CA ASN A 227 12.08 41.09 6.79
C ASN A 227 13.31 41.18 5.86
N LYS A 228 14.27 42.08 6.07
CA LYS A 228 15.47 42.18 5.19
C LYS A 228 16.67 41.40 5.71
N GLU A 229 16.63 40.99 6.96
CA GLU A 229 17.72 40.30 7.67
C GLU A 229 17.72 38.79 7.36
N ILE A 230 16.55 38.23 7.00
CA ILE A 230 16.43 36.83 6.59
C ILE A 230 16.79 36.71 5.11
N GLU A 231 17.95 36.15 4.78
CA GLU A 231 18.37 35.93 3.40
C GLU A 231 17.62 34.75 2.75
N ASN A 232 17.54 33.61 3.44
CA ASN A 232 16.84 32.41 2.96
C ASN A 232 15.41 32.29 3.50
N LYS A 233 14.47 32.93 2.81
CA LYS A 233 13.05 32.96 3.19
C LYS A 233 12.40 31.59 3.28
N GLY A 234 12.69 30.72 2.30
CA GLY A 234 12.06 29.41 2.18
C GLY A 234 12.53 28.45 3.26
N GLU A 235 13.82 28.45 3.56
CA GLU A 235 14.39 27.62 4.62
C GLU A 235 13.89 28.04 6.00
N THR A 236 13.81 29.35 6.27
CA THR A 236 13.31 29.87 7.56
C THR A 236 11.85 29.51 7.81
N LEU A 237 11.02 29.50 6.77
CA LEU A 237 9.61 29.08 6.87
C LEU A 237 9.43 27.60 7.20
N ILE A 238 10.41 26.76 6.85
CA ILE A 238 10.34 25.31 7.01
C ILE A 238 11.02 24.87 8.31
N LEU A 239 12.20 25.42 8.60
CA LEU A 239 13.02 25.02 9.74
C LEU A 239 12.69 25.82 11.02
N GLY A 240 12.04 26.99 10.90
CA GLY A 240 11.65 27.80 12.05
C GLY A 240 12.84 28.13 12.96
N ASP A 241 12.66 27.95 14.27
CA ASP A 241 13.74 28.03 15.25
C ASP A 241 14.47 26.68 15.35
N ASN A 242 15.71 26.63 14.85
CA ASN A 242 16.58 25.45 14.75
C ASN A 242 16.99 24.78 16.10
N LYS A 243 16.32 25.09 17.21
CA LYS A 243 16.72 24.70 18.57
C LYS A 243 15.93 23.54 19.18
N ILE A 244 14.90 23.01 18.51
CA ILE A 244 14.06 21.95 19.07
C ILE A 244 13.80 20.88 17.99
N ASP A 245 14.18 19.64 18.29
CA ASP A 245 13.73 18.40 17.63
C ASP A 245 13.02 17.52 18.67
#